data_AF-A0AAX4EUT3-F1
#
_entry.id   AF-A0AAX4EUT3-F1
#
_cell.length_a   1.000
_cell.length_b   1.000
_cell.length_c   1.000
_cell.angle_alpha   90.00
_cell.angle_beta   90.00
_cell.angle_gamma   90.00
#
_symmetry.space_group_name_H-M   'P 1'
#
loop_
_entity.id
_entity.type
_entity.pdbx_description
1 polymer ?
#
loop_
_entity_poly.entity_id
_entity_poly.type
_entity_poly.pdbx_seq_one_letter_code
_entity_poly.pdbx_strand_id
1 'polypeptide(L)'
;MYQPVALFIGLRYMRGRAADRFGRFVSWLSAIGITLGVMALVTVLSVMNGFERELENSILGLMPQAIITTPQGSLNPQTLPPSSLSSLKGISRIAPLTTGDVVLQSARSVAVGVMLGVNPDEQEPLANYLVNTHLQQLQPGQYQVILGEQLASQLGVKTGDQLRLMATSASQLTPMGRVPSQRLFTVAGTFSARSEVDGYQLLVNQQDASRLMRYPLGNITGWRLWLNQPLTVDTLSQQALPPGTEWKDWRERKGELFQAVRMEKNMMGLLLSLIVAVAAFNIITSLGLLVMEKQGEVAILQTQGLTRRQIMAVFMVQGGGAGVMGALVGAILGMVLASQLNTLMPMLGLLIDGGALPVQIQPAQVIAIALVAMLLALLSTLYPSWRAAATHPAEALRYE
;
A
#
# COMPACT_ATOMS: atom_id res chain seq x y z
N MET A 1 -43.03 -27.37 -9.66
CA MET A 1 -42.99 -27.06 -8.22
C MET A 1 -41.73 -26.22 -7.98
N TYR A 2 -41.84 -24.93 -7.65
CA TYR A 2 -40.66 -24.07 -7.53
C TYR A 2 -39.87 -24.46 -6.26
N GLN A 3 -38.73 -25.11 -6.44
CA GLN A 3 -37.78 -25.41 -5.36
C GLN A 3 -36.53 -24.55 -5.55
N PRO A 4 -36.10 -23.77 -4.54
CA PRO A 4 -36.67 -23.65 -3.19
C PRO A 4 -37.85 -22.66 -3.11
N VAL A 5 -38.95 -23.05 -2.44
CA VAL A 5 -40.14 -22.20 -2.23
C VAL A 5 -39.80 -20.89 -1.50
N ALA A 6 -38.91 -20.94 -0.50
CA ALA A 6 -38.48 -19.77 0.25
C ALA A 6 -37.75 -18.74 -0.63
N LEU A 7 -36.94 -19.20 -1.59
CA LEU A 7 -36.23 -18.33 -2.52
C LEU A 7 -37.19 -17.67 -3.52
N PHE A 8 -38.18 -18.43 -4.01
CA PHE A 8 -39.22 -17.88 -4.89
C PHE A 8 -40.07 -16.80 -4.20
N ILE A 9 -40.50 -17.05 -2.96
CA ILE A 9 -41.30 -16.09 -2.17
C ILE A 9 -40.45 -14.87 -1.81
N GLY A 10 -39.22 -15.07 -1.33
CA GLY A 10 -38.31 -13.96 -0.95
C GLY A 10 -37.98 -13.03 -2.12
N LEU A 11 -37.65 -13.57 -3.30
CA LEU A 11 -37.40 -12.77 -4.51
C LEU A 11 -38.67 -12.06 -5.01
N ARG A 12 -39.84 -12.67 -4.84
CA ARG A 12 -41.12 -12.04 -5.18
C ARG A 12 -41.45 -10.87 -4.26
N TYR A 13 -41.20 -11.00 -2.96
CA TYR A 13 -41.32 -9.90 -2.00
C TYR A 13 -40.33 -8.77 -2.27
N MET A 14 -39.11 -9.10 -2.74
CA MET A 14 -38.13 -8.09 -3.16
C MET A 14 -38.62 -7.28 -4.38
N ARG A 15 -39.27 -7.93 -5.37
CA ARG A 15 -39.75 -7.26 -6.59
C ARG A 15 -41.05 -6.48 -6.39
N GLY A 16 -41.83 -6.84 -5.37
CA GLY A 16 -43.07 -6.18 -4.94
C GLY A 16 -44.22 -6.21 -5.97
N ARG A 17 -45.47 -6.21 -5.48
CA ARG A 17 -46.64 -5.78 -6.27
C ARG A 17 -46.92 -4.30 -6.00
N ALA A 18 -47.63 -3.62 -6.91
CA ALA A 18 -47.92 -2.18 -6.82
C ALA A 18 -48.49 -1.68 -5.46
N ALA A 19 -49.13 -2.56 -4.68
CA ALA A 19 -49.71 -2.27 -3.36
C ALA A 19 -48.69 -2.16 -2.21
N ASP A 20 -47.51 -2.80 -2.28
CA ASP A 20 -46.49 -2.75 -1.23
C ASP A 20 -45.49 -1.62 -1.48
N ARG A 21 -45.87 -0.39 -1.11
CA ARG A 21 -45.01 0.79 -1.24
C ARG A 21 -43.95 0.88 -0.13
N PHE A 22 -44.30 0.47 1.10
CA PHE A 22 -43.43 0.60 2.26
C PHE A 22 -42.23 -0.35 2.21
N GLY A 23 -42.47 -1.64 1.95
CA GLY A 23 -41.40 -2.64 1.86
C GLY A 23 -40.40 -2.39 0.73
N ARG A 24 -40.85 -1.84 -0.41
CA ARG A 24 -39.96 -1.44 -1.52
C ARG A 24 -39.10 -0.23 -1.17
N PHE A 25 -39.69 0.77 -0.50
CA PHE A 25 -38.96 1.97 -0.07
C PHE A 25 -37.81 1.61 0.88
N VAL A 26 -38.11 0.78 1.88
CA VAL A 26 -37.13 0.28 2.85
C VAL A 26 -35.99 -0.47 2.17
N SER A 27 -36.32 -1.43 1.31
CA SER A 27 -35.32 -2.24 0.60
C SER A 27 -34.39 -1.39 -0.26
N TRP A 28 -34.93 -0.36 -0.93
CA TRP A 28 -34.16 0.56 -1.75
C TRP A 28 -33.26 1.49 -0.91
N LEU A 29 -33.77 2.00 0.21
CA LEU A 29 -33.00 2.86 1.11
C LEU A 29 -31.78 2.11 1.70
N SER A 30 -31.99 0.88 2.16
CA SER A 30 -30.88 0.06 2.67
C SER A 30 -29.90 -0.34 1.56
N ALA A 31 -30.40 -0.66 0.36
CA ALA A 31 -29.53 -0.96 -0.78
C ALA A 31 -28.67 0.24 -1.17
N ILE A 32 -29.21 1.47 -1.16
CA ILE A 32 -28.44 2.69 -1.40
C ILE A 32 -27.38 2.90 -0.32
N GLY A 33 -27.74 2.76 0.95
CA GLY A 33 -26.78 2.93 2.06
C GLY A 33 -25.57 2.00 1.92
N ILE A 34 -25.81 0.72 1.62
CA ILE A 34 -24.74 -0.25 1.39
C ILE A 34 -23.98 0.07 0.11
N THR A 35 -24.68 0.40 -0.98
CA THR A 35 -24.06 0.77 -2.27
C THR A 35 -23.08 1.92 -2.07
N LEU A 36 -23.50 3.00 -1.42
CA LEU A 36 -22.67 4.18 -1.15
C LEU A 36 -21.50 3.84 -0.22
N GLY A 37 -21.73 3.09 0.85
CA GLY A 37 -20.67 2.70 1.78
C GLY A 37 -19.60 1.83 1.12
N VAL A 38 -20.01 0.81 0.37
CA VAL A 38 -19.09 -0.09 -0.35
C VAL A 38 -18.38 0.66 -1.49
N MET A 39 -19.09 1.49 -2.25
CA MET A 39 -18.51 2.32 -3.31
C MET A 39 -17.42 3.25 -2.74
N ALA A 40 -17.71 3.95 -1.64
CA ALA A 40 -16.75 4.84 -0.99
C ALA A 40 -15.52 4.08 -0.48
N LEU A 41 -15.74 2.94 0.20
CA LEU A 41 -14.68 2.08 0.73
C LEU A 41 -13.75 1.55 -0.38
N VAL A 42 -14.31 1.06 -1.48
CA VAL A 42 -13.53 0.60 -2.64
C VAL A 42 -12.74 1.75 -3.27
N THR A 43 -13.36 2.92 -3.43
CA THR A 43 -12.73 4.08 -4.08
C THR A 43 -11.55 4.59 -3.26
N VAL A 44 -11.76 4.87 -1.98
CA VAL A 44 -10.73 5.43 -1.08
C VAL A 44 -9.58 4.46 -0.90
N LEU A 45 -9.85 3.17 -0.67
CA LEU A 45 -8.76 2.19 -0.53
C LEU A 45 -7.97 2.00 -1.82
N SER A 46 -8.61 2.12 -3.00
CA SER A 46 -7.89 2.06 -4.28
C SER A 46 -6.94 3.24 -4.48
N VAL A 47 -7.35 4.45 -4.06
CA VAL A 47 -6.47 5.64 -4.05
C VAL A 47 -5.31 5.42 -3.07
N MET A 48 -5.59 4.95 -1.85
CA MET A 48 -4.55 4.71 -0.85
C MET A 48 -3.55 3.62 -1.27
N ASN A 49 -4.01 2.57 -1.95
CA ASN A 49 -3.11 1.58 -2.55
C ASN A 49 -2.23 2.20 -3.64
N GLY A 50 -2.82 3.04 -4.50
CA GLY A 50 -2.06 3.73 -5.55
C GLY A 50 -1.01 4.65 -4.97
N PHE A 51 -1.36 5.42 -3.95
CA PHE A 51 -0.43 6.28 -3.23
C PHE A 51 0.71 5.50 -2.56
N GLU A 52 0.40 4.40 -1.86
CA GLU A 52 1.41 3.50 -1.27
C GLU A 52 2.36 2.96 -2.34
N ARG A 53 1.82 2.57 -3.51
CA ARG A 53 2.61 2.07 -4.63
C ARG A 53 3.49 3.14 -5.27
N GLU A 54 2.97 4.36 -5.41
CA GLU A 54 3.72 5.50 -5.92
C GLU A 54 4.88 5.85 -4.98
N LEU A 55 4.63 5.91 -3.68
CA LEU A 55 5.68 6.09 -2.67
C LEU A 55 6.71 4.95 -2.70
N GLU A 56 6.26 3.70 -2.81
CA GLU A 56 7.15 2.54 -2.94
C GLU A 56 8.06 2.68 -4.17
N ASN A 57 7.51 3.00 -5.33
CA ASN A 57 8.30 3.12 -6.57
C ASN A 57 9.24 4.32 -6.53
N SER A 58 8.74 5.50 -6.11
CA SER A 58 9.50 6.75 -6.11
C SER A 58 10.59 6.76 -5.05
N ILE A 59 10.41 6.06 -3.92
CA ILE A 59 11.41 6.02 -2.83
C ILE A 59 12.18 4.71 -2.84
N LEU A 60 11.51 3.57 -2.62
CA LEU A 60 12.14 2.25 -2.47
C LEU A 60 12.63 1.66 -3.80
N GLY A 61 12.11 2.13 -4.94
CA GLY A 61 12.60 1.74 -6.26
C GLY A 61 13.98 2.32 -6.61
N LEU A 62 14.34 3.47 -6.02
CA LEU A 62 15.55 4.21 -6.34
C LEU A 62 16.65 4.05 -5.27
N MET A 63 16.27 3.80 -4.02
CA MET A 63 17.24 3.57 -2.94
C MET A 63 17.60 2.07 -2.76
N PRO A 64 18.69 1.77 -2.02
CA PRO A 64 18.94 0.41 -1.55
C PRO A 64 17.83 -0.07 -0.62
N GLN A 65 17.18 -1.19 -0.97
CA GLN A 65 16.05 -1.75 -0.22
C GLN A 65 16.53 -2.56 1.00
N ALA A 66 17.50 -3.45 0.79
CA ALA A 66 18.15 -4.21 1.85
C ALA A 66 19.62 -4.43 1.53
N ILE A 67 20.43 -4.60 2.58
CA ILE A 67 21.86 -4.82 2.52
C ILE A 67 22.22 -5.89 3.55
N ILE A 68 22.94 -6.92 3.11
CA ILE A 68 23.63 -7.83 4.03
C ILE A 68 25.04 -7.31 4.25
N THR A 69 25.36 -6.98 5.49
CA THR A 69 26.66 -6.44 5.90
C THR A 69 27.20 -7.24 7.10
N THR A 70 28.41 -6.93 7.54
CA THR A 70 28.94 -7.37 8.84
C THR A 70 28.63 -6.32 9.91
N PRO A 71 28.69 -6.65 11.22
CA PRO A 71 28.54 -5.67 12.31
C PRO A 71 29.55 -4.52 12.27
N GLN A 72 30.70 -4.73 11.61
CA GLN A 72 31.73 -3.72 11.41
C GLN A 72 31.43 -2.80 10.20
N GLY A 73 30.37 -3.09 9.44
CA GLY A 73 29.98 -2.34 8.25
C GLY A 73 30.92 -2.53 7.06
N SER A 74 31.78 -3.56 7.08
CA SER A 74 32.71 -3.88 5.99
C SER A 74 32.73 -5.37 5.73
N LEU A 75 32.43 -5.75 4.49
CA LEU A 75 32.32 -7.13 4.04
C LEU A 75 33.38 -7.40 2.96
N ASN A 76 34.06 -8.56 3.06
CA ASN A 76 34.93 -9.06 2.01
C ASN A 76 34.12 -9.97 1.06
N PRO A 77 33.93 -9.58 -0.21
CA PRO A 77 33.17 -10.36 -1.19
C PRO A 77 33.76 -11.75 -1.47
N GLN A 78 35.06 -11.96 -1.25
CA GLN A 78 35.70 -13.26 -1.48
C GLN A 78 35.38 -14.28 -0.37
N THR A 79 35.23 -13.83 0.88
CA THR A 79 34.90 -14.71 2.00
C THR A 79 33.40 -14.98 2.08
N LEU A 80 32.58 -14.02 1.67
CA LEU A 80 31.12 -14.12 1.62
C LEU A 80 30.66 -13.84 0.18
N PRO A 81 30.77 -14.82 -0.73
CA PRO A 81 30.34 -14.65 -2.12
C PRO A 81 28.81 -14.54 -2.20
N PRO A 82 28.27 -13.95 -3.29
CA PRO A 82 26.82 -13.76 -3.43
C PRO A 82 26.06 -15.10 -3.51
N SER A 83 26.74 -16.19 -3.90
CA SER A 83 26.19 -17.55 -3.88
C SER A 83 25.84 -18.05 -2.48
N SER A 84 26.47 -17.53 -1.42
CA SER A 84 26.10 -17.87 -0.04
C SER A 84 24.72 -17.32 0.37
N LEU A 85 24.21 -16.33 -0.38
CA LEU A 85 22.92 -15.68 -0.14
C LEU A 85 21.81 -16.21 -1.05
N SER A 86 22.10 -17.19 -1.93
CA SER A 86 21.11 -17.72 -2.88
C SER A 86 19.99 -18.53 -2.22
N SER A 87 20.15 -18.92 -0.96
CA SER A 87 19.13 -19.62 -0.17
C SER A 87 17.99 -18.69 0.28
N LEU A 88 18.21 -17.38 0.25
CA LEU A 88 17.23 -16.39 0.68
C LEU A 88 16.11 -16.28 -0.36
N LYS A 89 14.87 -16.49 0.09
CA LYS A 89 13.68 -16.36 -0.74
C LYS A 89 13.27 -14.90 -0.85
N GLY A 90 12.63 -14.55 -1.98
CA GLY A 90 12.08 -13.21 -2.20
C GLY A 90 13.06 -12.17 -2.72
N ILE A 91 14.28 -12.58 -3.09
CA ILE A 91 15.32 -11.72 -3.68
C ILE A 91 15.31 -11.91 -5.20
N SER A 92 15.23 -10.81 -5.95
CA SER A 92 15.33 -10.82 -7.42
C SER A 92 16.77 -10.69 -7.90
N ARG A 93 17.58 -9.89 -7.20
CA ARG A 93 18.96 -9.59 -7.60
C ARG A 93 19.84 -9.27 -6.40
N ILE A 94 21.12 -9.60 -6.53
CA ILE A 94 22.17 -9.30 -5.57
C ILE A 94 23.29 -8.56 -6.31
N ALA A 95 23.77 -7.46 -5.75
CA ALA A 95 24.92 -6.74 -6.29
C ALA A 95 25.74 -6.11 -5.16
N PRO A 96 27.06 -5.94 -5.33
CA PRO A 96 27.92 -5.37 -4.30
C PRO A 96 27.67 -3.86 -4.21
N LEU A 97 27.61 -3.32 -2.99
CA LEU A 97 27.40 -1.91 -2.74
C LEU A 97 28.35 -1.41 -1.66
N THR A 98 28.94 -0.24 -1.89
CA THR A 98 29.58 0.54 -0.83
C THR A 98 28.72 1.76 -0.54
N THR A 99 28.19 1.89 0.67
CA THR A 99 27.30 3.00 1.03
C THR A 99 27.66 3.61 2.38
N GLY A 100 27.39 4.90 2.53
CA GLY A 100 27.61 5.60 3.79
C GLY A 100 27.01 7.01 3.78
N ASP A 101 26.69 7.50 4.98
CA ASP A 101 26.29 8.89 5.16
C ASP A 101 27.52 9.80 5.04
N VAL A 102 27.39 10.84 4.22
CA VAL A 102 28.46 11.78 3.93
C VAL A 102 28.00 13.20 4.09
N VAL A 103 28.91 14.05 4.56
CA VAL A 103 28.76 15.50 4.50
C VAL A 103 29.44 16.00 3.23
N LEU A 104 28.69 16.71 2.39
CA LEU A 104 29.19 17.35 1.20
C LEU A 104 29.45 18.83 1.50
N GLN A 105 30.64 19.30 1.20
CA GLN A 105 31.03 20.69 1.37
C GLN A 105 31.47 21.26 0.01
N SER A 106 30.75 22.27 -0.47
CA SER A 106 31.16 23.11 -1.59
C SER A 106 31.81 24.40 -1.08
N ALA A 107 32.22 25.28 -1.99
CA ALA A 107 32.71 26.61 -1.63
C ALA A 107 31.60 27.52 -1.04
N ARG A 108 30.32 27.21 -1.27
CA ARG A 108 29.17 28.07 -0.95
C ARG A 108 28.33 27.53 0.20
N SER A 109 28.18 26.21 0.30
CA SER A 109 27.26 25.58 1.25
C SER A 109 27.70 24.17 1.64
N VAL A 110 27.00 23.62 2.62
CA VAL A 110 27.19 22.26 3.14
C VAL A 110 25.85 21.54 3.10
N ALA A 111 25.87 20.27 2.70
CA ALA A 111 24.70 19.40 2.68
C ALA A 111 25.06 18.02 3.26
N VAL A 112 24.04 17.26 3.65
CA VAL A 112 24.18 15.86 4.05
C VAL A 112 23.60 15.00 2.95
N GLY A 113 24.26 13.89 2.63
CA GLY A 113 23.80 12.96 1.62
C GLY A 113 24.19 11.52 1.91
N VAL A 114 23.73 10.63 1.04
CA VAL A 114 24.01 9.20 1.07
C VAL A 114 24.81 8.87 -0.17
N MET A 115 26.06 8.47 0.05
CA MET A 115 26.96 8.04 -1.00
C MET A 115 26.62 6.60 -1.40
N LEU A 116 26.35 6.38 -2.68
CA LEU A 116 26.20 5.06 -3.29
C LEU A 116 27.40 4.80 -4.20
N GLY A 117 28.30 3.94 -3.73
CA GLY A 117 29.43 3.41 -4.47
C GLY A 117 29.00 2.24 -5.32
N VAL A 118 28.85 2.50 -6.62
CA VAL A 118 28.32 1.57 -7.61
C VAL A 118 29.39 1.16 -8.64
N ASN A 119 29.18 0.01 -9.27
CA ASN A 119 29.97 -0.42 -10.41
C ASN A 119 29.27 0.02 -11.72
N PRO A 120 29.93 0.79 -12.61
CA PRO A 120 29.32 1.24 -13.86
C PRO A 120 28.82 0.11 -14.79
N ASP A 121 29.39 -1.09 -14.66
CA ASP A 121 29.01 -2.26 -15.47
C ASP A 121 27.76 -2.97 -14.93
N GLU A 122 27.30 -2.60 -13.74
CA GLU A 122 26.10 -3.16 -13.13
C GLU A 122 24.89 -2.25 -13.33
N GLN A 123 23.71 -2.86 -13.41
CA GLN A 123 22.47 -2.12 -13.58
C GLN A 123 22.13 -1.32 -12.31
N GLU A 124 22.08 0.01 -12.41
CA GLU A 124 21.70 0.91 -11.32
C GLU A 124 20.40 1.65 -11.68
N PRO A 125 19.35 1.64 -10.85
CA PRO A 125 18.09 2.32 -11.14
C PRO A 125 18.24 3.80 -11.52
N LEU A 126 19.16 4.52 -10.85
CA LEU A 126 19.42 5.94 -11.10
C LEU A 126 20.08 6.20 -12.46
N ALA A 127 20.63 5.18 -13.13
CA ALA A 127 21.24 5.31 -14.46
C ALA A 127 20.24 5.83 -15.52
N ASN A 128 18.95 5.50 -15.36
CA ASN A 128 17.89 5.90 -16.29
C ASN A 128 17.53 7.39 -16.17
N TYR A 129 18.01 8.07 -15.12
CA TYR A 129 17.66 9.45 -14.79
C TYR A 129 18.86 10.40 -14.91
N LEU A 130 19.98 9.93 -15.47
CA LEU A 130 21.17 10.75 -15.68
C LEU A 130 20.91 11.89 -16.67
N VAL A 131 21.43 13.07 -16.34
CA VAL A 131 21.32 14.29 -17.16
C VAL A 131 22.71 14.71 -17.60
N ASN A 132 22.95 14.70 -18.92
CA ASN A 132 24.22 15.12 -19.54
C ASN A 132 25.47 14.38 -19.00
N THR A 133 25.31 13.14 -18.54
CA THR A 133 26.39 12.30 -18.02
C THR A 133 26.08 10.82 -18.23
N HIS A 134 27.07 9.95 -18.02
CA HIS A 134 26.97 8.50 -18.15
C HIS A 134 27.67 7.83 -16.98
N LEU A 135 27.15 6.69 -16.50
CA LEU A 135 27.75 5.94 -15.40
C LEU A 135 29.23 5.58 -15.65
N GLN A 136 29.61 5.35 -16.91
CA GLN A 136 30.98 4.98 -17.29
C GLN A 136 32.02 6.07 -17.00
N GLN A 137 31.59 7.30 -16.69
CA GLN A 137 32.49 8.36 -16.21
C GLN A 137 33.00 8.08 -14.80
N LEU A 138 32.26 7.31 -13.99
CA LEU A 138 32.66 6.92 -12.63
C LEU A 138 33.79 5.85 -12.67
N GLN A 139 34.99 6.25 -13.06
CA GLN A 139 36.16 5.37 -13.12
C GLN A 139 36.90 5.30 -11.78
N PRO A 140 37.43 4.12 -11.41
CA PRO A 140 38.19 3.97 -10.17
C PRO A 140 39.39 4.92 -10.09
N GLY A 141 39.57 5.56 -8.93
CA GLY A 141 40.69 6.46 -8.64
C GLY A 141 40.54 7.88 -9.18
N GLN A 142 39.50 8.16 -9.98
CA GLN A 142 39.26 9.50 -10.52
C GLN A 142 38.43 10.38 -9.58
N TYR A 143 37.81 9.81 -8.55
CA TYR A 143 36.99 10.54 -7.58
C TYR A 143 35.95 11.42 -8.26
N GLN A 144 35.19 10.82 -9.18
CA GLN A 144 34.07 11.46 -9.83
C GLN A 144 32.78 11.22 -9.04
N VAL A 145 31.88 12.20 -9.05
CA VAL A 145 30.58 12.11 -8.39
C VAL A 145 29.46 12.60 -9.30
N ILE A 146 28.35 11.88 -9.32
CA ILE A 146 27.10 12.31 -9.93
C ILE A 146 26.13 12.64 -8.79
N LEU A 147 25.58 13.85 -8.80
CA LEU A 147 24.71 14.36 -7.73
C LEU A 147 23.24 14.40 -8.17
N GLY A 148 22.31 14.24 -7.25
CA GLY A 148 20.92 14.62 -7.54
C GLY A 148 20.80 16.10 -7.88
N GLU A 149 19.92 16.47 -8.81
CA GLU A 149 19.80 17.85 -9.31
C GLU A 149 19.46 18.84 -8.19
N GLN A 150 18.59 18.46 -7.25
CA GLN A 150 18.26 19.29 -6.09
C GLN A 150 19.46 19.45 -5.14
N LEU A 151 20.22 18.38 -4.89
CA LEU A 151 21.44 18.43 -4.08
C LEU A 151 22.53 19.30 -4.73
N ALA A 152 22.72 19.19 -6.04
CA ALA A 152 23.66 20.03 -6.79
C ALA A 152 23.28 21.51 -6.73
N SER A 153 21.98 21.81 -6.87
CA SER A 153 21.44 23.17 -6.74
C SER A 153 21.65 23.76 -5.34
N GLN A 154 21.36 23.00 -4.28
CA GLN A 154 21.61 23.39 -2.89
C GLN A 154 23.10 23.65 -2.61
N LEU A 155 23.98 22.84 -3.19
CA LEU A 155 25.43 22.99 -3.10
C LEU A 155 25.97 24.13 -3.98
N GLY A 156 25.18 24.61 -4.94
CA GLY A 156 25.56 25.65 -5.89
C GLY A 156 26.69 25.22 -6.83
N VAL A 157 26.79 23.92 -7.14
CA VAL A 157 27.84 23.31 -7.95
C VAL A 157 27.34 22.94 -9.35
N LYS A 158 28.24 22.95 -10.32
CA LYS A 158 28.01 22.53 -11.71
C LYS A 158 28.99 21.42 -12.09
N THR A 159 28.75 20.78 -13.22
CA THR A 159 29.70 19.81 -13.81
C THR A 159 31.09 20.44 -13.95
N GLY A 160 32.11 19.73 -13.47
CA GLY A 160 33.50 20.20 -13.41
C GLY A 160 33.92 20.83 -12.08
N ASP A 161 32.96 21.25 -11.24
CA ASP A 161 33.29 21.79 -9.91
C ASP A 161 33.79 20.70 -8.97
N GLN A 162 34.59 21.10 -7.98
CA GLN A 162 35.06 20.21 -6.93
C GLN A 162 34.24 20.41 -5.65
N LEU A 163 33.88 19.31 -5.02
CA LEU A 163 33.31 19.29 -3.68
C LEU A 163 34.06 18.30 -2.79
N ARG A 164 34.05 18.59 -1.49
CA ARG A 164 34.64 17.74 -0.48
C ARG A 164 33.57 16.83 0.10
N LEU A 165 33.81 15.52 0.05
CA LEU A 165 32.99 14.54 0.74
C LEU A 165 33.71 14.13 2.03
N MET A 166 32.96 14.09 3.13
CA MET A 166 33.44 13.62 4.43
C MET A 166 32.55 12.46 4.89
N ALA A 167 33.14 11.29 5.15
CA ALA A 167 32.42 10.16 5.71
C ALA A 167 32.22 10.36 7.22
N THR A 168 30.98 10.21 7.70
CA THR A 168 30.64 10.41 9.12
C THR A 168 31.05 9.23 10.00
N SER A 169 31.05 8.02 9.43
CA SER A 169 31.37 6.77 10.15
C SER A 169 32.87 6.42 10.14
N ALA A 170 33.63 6.92 9.17
CA ALA A 170 35.06 6.63 9.04
C ALA A 170 35.90 7.79 9.61
N SER A 171 36.62 7.55 10.70
CA SER A 171 37.55 8.55 11.29
C SER A 171 38.90 7.92 11.66
N GLN A 172 39.96 8.73 11.70
CA GLN A 172 41.27 8.35 12.24
C GLN A 172 41.48 9.09 13.55
N LEU A 173 42.06 8.40 14.54
CA LEU A 173 42.63 9.08 15.68
C LEU A 173 43.99 9.67 15.29
N THR A 174 44.11 10.97 15.46
CA THR A 174 45.38 11.70 15.38
C THR A 174 45.73 12.23 16.78
N PRO A 175 46.99 12.62 17.05
CA PRO A 175 47.35 13.26 18.31
C PRO A 175 46.54 14.52 18.64
N MET A 176 45.90 15.13 17.63
CA MET A 176 45.06 16.33 17.74
C MET A 176 43.55 16.02 17.80
N GLY A 177 43.15 14.74 17.85
CA GLY A 177 41.75 14.31 17.92
C GLY A 177 41.30 13.42 16.75
N ARG A 178 39.99 13.12 16.71
CA ARG A 178 39.38 12.33 15.63
C ARG A 178 39.19 13.18 14.38
N VAL A 179 39.86 12.82 13.29
CA VAL A 179 39.70 13.48 11.99
C VAL A 179 38.84 12.57 11.09
N PRO A 180 37.70 13.07 10.56
CA PRO A 180 36.87 12.31 9.64
C PRO A 180 37.62 12.04 8.33
N SER A 181 37.33 10.90 7.72
CA SER A 181 37.84 10.59 6.38
C SER A 181 37.20 11.55 5.38
N GLN A 182 38.02 12.24 4.61
CA GLN A 182 37.55 13.25 3.65
C GLN A 182 38.36 13.20 2.34
N ARG A 183 37.71 13.51 1.23
CA ARG A 183 38.34 13.55 -0.10
C ARG A 183 37.63 14.55 -1.00
N LEU A 184 38.37 15.14 -1.95
CA LEU A 184 37.81 15.98 -2.99
C LEU A 184 37.31 15.08 -4.14
N PHE A 185 36.08 15.33 -4.57
CA PHE A 185 35.47 14.73 -5.75
C PHE A 185 35.14 15.81 -6.76
N THR A 186 35.17 15.45 -8.04
CA THR A 186 34.78 16.32 -9.15
C THR A 186 33.39 15.94 -9.65
N VAL A 187 32.51 16.92 -9.83
CA VAL A 187 31.15 16.69 -10.35
C VAL A 187 31.23 16.27 -11.81
N ALA A 188 30.85 15.04 -12.10
CA ALA A 188 30.76 14.50 -13.46
C ALA A 188 29.43 14.85 -14.13
N GLY A 189 28.37 15.00 -13.34
CA GLY A 189 27.06 15.41 -13.82
C GLY A 189 25.99 15.27 -12.75
N THR A 190 24.73 15.28 -13.18
CA THR A 190 23.58 15.16 -12.27
C THR A 190 22.59 14.09 -12.72
N PHE A 191 21.67 13.70 -11.82
CA PHE A 191 20.49 12.93 -12.15
C PHE A 191 19.22 13.63 -11.66
N SER A 192 18.10 13.37 -12.32
CA SER A 192 16.79 13.96 -12.01
C SER A 192 15.72 12.87 -12.06
N ALA A 193 15.47 12.23 -10.92
CA ALA A 193 14.44 11.21 -10.79
C ALA A 193 13.07 11.80 -10.43
N ARG A 194 12.98 13.11 -10.20
CA ARG A 194 11.77 13.82 -9.73
C ARG A 194 11.20 13.20 -8.45
N SER A 195 12.11 12.76 -7.59
CA SER A 195 11.81 12.12 -6.31
C SER A 195 12.72 12.69 -5.22
N GLU A 196 12.39 12.42 -3.96
CA GLU A 196 13.17 12.86 -2.79
C GLU A 196 14.65 12.46 -2.88
N VAL A 197 14.99 11.38 -3.59
CA VAL A 197 16.38 10.93 -3.79
C VAL A 197 17.27 11.99 -4.44
N ASP A 198 16.70 12.90 -5.25
CA ASP A 198 17.44 13.98 -5.90
C ASP A 198 18.02 14.99 -4.88
N GLY A 199 17.45 15.02 -3.68
CA GLY A 199 17.87 15.91 -2.60
C GLY A 199 18.99 15.37 -1.71
N TYR A 200 19.31 14.07 -1.76
CA TYR A 200 20.29 13.49 -0.82
C TYR A 200 21.17 12.37 -1.37
N GLN A 201 20.81 11.71 -2.48
CA GLN A 201 21.64 10.62 -3.03
C GLN A 201 22.70 11.16 -3.98
N LEU A 202 23.83 10.46 -3.99
CA LEU A 202 24.93 10.69 -4.93
C LEU A 202 25.56 9.37 -5.33
N LEU A 203 26.02 9.30 -6.58
CA LEU A 203 26.69 8.13 -7.15
C LEU A 203 28.17 8.40 -7.28
N VAL A 204 28.99 7.45 -6.87
CA VAL A 204 30.44 7.45 -7.07
C VAL A 204 30.90 6.06 -7.49
N ASN A 205 32.13 5.94 -7.96
CA ASN A 205 32.73 4.62 -8.18
C ASN A 205 32.84 3.85 -6.85
N GLN A 206 32.47 2.58 -6.86
CA GLN A 206 32.52 1.71 -5.68
C GLN A 206 33.89 1.65 -5.00
N GLN A 207 34.99 1.62 -5.76
CA GLN A 207 36.34 1.57 -5.20
C GLN A 207 36.72 2.90 -4.53
N ASP A 208 36.29 4.03 -5.10
CA ASP A 208 36.51 5.35 -4.52
C ASP A 208 35.70 5.55 -3.24
N ALA A 209 34.46 5.05 -3.23
CA ALA A 209 33.64 4.97 -2.02
C ALA A 209 34.33 4.12 -0.94
N SER A 210 34.81 2.92 -1.27
CA SER A 210 35.48 2.05 -0.29
C SER A 210 36.75 2.68 0.27
N ARG A 211 37.50 3.44 -0.54
CA ARG A 211 38.66 4.23 -0.09
C ARG A 211 38.26 5.35 0.85
N LEU A 212 37.18 6.09 0.54
CA LEU A 212 36.65 7.14 1.43
C LEU A 212 36.18 6.56 2.76
N MET A 213 35.52 5.40 2.74
CA MET A 213 35.07 4.66 3.93
C MET A 213 36.20 3.94 4.67
N ARG A 214 37.42 3.93 4.11
CA ARG A 214 38.62 3.29 4.66
C ARG A 214 38.47 1.78 4.87
N TYR A 215 37.75 1.12 3.97
CA TYR A 215 37.70 -0.33 3.97
C TYR A 215 39.01 -0.93 3.44
N PRO A 216 39.35 -2.17 3.85
CA PRO A 216 40.42 -2.93 3.21
C PRO A 216 40.23 -3.02 1.69
N LEU A 217 41.33 -3.17 0.95
CA LEU A 217 41.26 -3.27 -0.52
C LEU A 217 40.38 -4.46 -0.93
N GLY A 218 39.40 -4.20 -1.80
CA GLY A 218 38.43 -5.19 -2.26
C GLY A 218 37.20 -5.34 -1.36
N ASN A 219 37.18 -4.77 -0.16
CA ASN A 219 36.01 -4.79 0.70
C ASN A 219 34.96 -3.75 0.27
N ILE A 220 33.71 -4.08 0.59
CA ILE A 220 32.50 -3.31 0.30
C ILE A 220 31.72 -3.10 1.60
N THR A 221 30.66 -2.28 1.59
CA THR A 221 29.77 -2.20 2.76
C THR A 221 28.99 -3.51 2.88
N GLY A 222 28.41 -3.99 1.79
CA GLY A 222 27.67 -5.24 1.80
C GLY A 222 27.03 -5.59 0.47
N TRP A 223 26.28 -6.68 0.47
CA TRP A 223 25.49 -7.11 -0.69
C TRP A 223 24.14 -6.42 -0.68
N ARG A 224 23.90 -5.51 -1.64
CA ARG A 224 22.58 -4.91 -1.90
C ARG A 224 21.66 -5.98 -2.46
N LEU A 225 20.49 -6.13 -1.84
CA LEU A 225 19.44 -7.05 -2.24
C LEU A 225 18.29 -6.25 -2.86
N TRP A 226 17.86 -6.67 -4.04
CA TRP A 226 16.59 -6.24 -4.62
C TRP A 226 15.51 -7.23 -4.19
N LEU A 227 14.47 -6.71 -3.57
CA LEU A 227 13.38 -7.49 -3.02
C LEU A 227 12.23 -7.51 -4.04
N ASN A 228 11.55 -8.66 -4.17
CA ASN A 228 10.35 -8.75 -5.00
C ASN A 228 9.21 -7.90 -4.44
N GLN A 229 9.12 -7.84 -3.11
CA GLN A 229 8.12 -7.08 -2.36
C GLN A 229 8.84 -6.33 -1.22
N PRO A 230 9.34 -5.10 -1.46
CA PRO A 230 10.09 -4.34 -0.48
C PRO A 230 9.32 -4.10 0.83
N LEU A 231 7.99 -3.97 0.77
CA LEU A 231 7.13 -3.73 1.92
C LEU A 231 6.98 -4.94 2.86
N THR A 232 7.35 -6.14 2.43
CA THR A 232 7.31 -7.37 3.26
C THR A 232 8.66 -7.73 3.86
N VAL A 233 9.58 -6.76 3.94
CA VAL A 233 10.95 -6.99 4.43
C VAL A 233 10.99 -7.47 5.89
N ASP A 234 9.95 -7.21 6.67
CA ASP A 234 9.76 -7.69 8.04
C ASP A 234 9.78 -9.23 8.16
N THR A 235 9.20 -9.92 7.18
CA THR A 235 9.24 -11.38 7.09
C THR A 235 10.55 -11.88 6.49
N LEU A 236 11.09 -11.14 5.51
CA LEU A 236 12.32 -11.52 4.81
C LEU A 236 13.55 -11.41 5.71
N SER A 237 13.61 -10.40 6.58
CA SER A 237 14.71 -10.16 7.51
C SER A 237 14.82 -11.21 8.62
N GLN A 238 13.83 -12.09 8.78
CA GLN A 238 13.86 -13.19 9.76
C GLN A 238 14.52 -14.47 9.22
N GLN A 239 14.85 -14.51 7.93
CA GLN A 239 15.51 -15.66 7.32
C GLN A 239 16.92 -15.87 7.92
N ALA A 240 17.34 -17.12 8.03
CA ALA A 240 18.65 -17.46 8.56
C ALA A 240 19.76 -16.87 7.68
N LEU A 241 20.66 -16.11 8.29
CA LEU A 241 21.80 -15.50 7.64
C LEU A 241 23.10 -16.27 7.92
N PRO A 242 24.10 -16.17 7.03
CA PRO A 242 25.44 -16.66 7.32
C PRO A 242 26.00 -16.08 8.64
N PRO A 243 26.78 -16.86 9.41
CA PRO A 243 27.36 -16.38 10.66
C PRO A 243 28.17 -15.10 10.47
N GLY A 244 28.03 -14.13 11.37
CA GLY A 244 28.77 -12.87 11.31
C GLY A 244 28.24 -11.85 10.30
N THR A 245 27.03 -12.07 9.76
CA THR A 245 26.32 -11.09 8.93
C THR A 245 25.09 -10.54 9.65
N GLU A 246 24.71 -9.32 9.28
CA GLU A 246 23.54 -8.60 9.77
C GLU A 246 22.72 -8.07 8.60
N TRP A 247 21.41 -7.98 8.83
CA TRP A 247 20.45 -7.40 7.89
C TRP A 247 20.29 -5.92 8.18
N LYS A 248 20.46 -5.07 7.16
CA LYS A 248 20.04 -3.66 7.19
C LYS A 248 19.05 -3.41 6.07
N ASP A 249 18.02 -2.63 6.33
CA ASP A 249 16.99 -2.35 5.34
C ASP A 249 16.47 -0.91 5.39
N TRP A 250 15.66 -0.58 4.40
CA TRP A 250 15.07 0.74 4.22
C TRP A 250 14.27 1.22 5.43
N ARG A 251 13.79 0.32 6.32
CA ARG A 251 12.98 0.72 7.49
C ARG A 251 13.77 1.56 8.49
N GLU A 252 15.10 1.41 8.55
CA GLU A 252 15.96 2.26 9.39
C GLU A 252 15.81 3.76 9.05
N ARG A 253 15.52 4.08 7.78
CA ARG A 253 15.42 5.46 7.29
C ARG A 253 13.99 5.90 6.98
N LYS A 254 13.15 4.98 6.49
CA LYS A 254 11.81 5.27 5.97
C LYS A 254 10.70 4.42 6.60
N GLY A 255 11.02 3.66 7.67
CA GLY A 255 10.06 2.78 8.35
C GLY A 255 8.86 3.56 8.91
N GLU A 256 9.11 4.68 9.59
CA GLU A 256 8.06 5.51 10.17
C GLU A 256 7.12 6.09 9.11
N LEU A 257 7.65 6.50 7.95
CA LEU A 257 6.86 7.02 6.83
C LEU A 257 5.86 5.96 6.34
N PHE A 258 6.33 4.76 5.98
CA PHE A 258 5.46 3.70 5.49
C PHE A 258 4.51 3.16 6.57
N GLN A 259 4.93 3.19 7.84
CA GLN A 259 4.05 2.86 8.97
C GLN A 259 2.91 3.88 9.09
N ALA A 260 3.20 5.18 8.96
CA ALA A 260 2.18 6.22 8.98
C ALA A 260 1.18 6.06 7.83
N VAL A 261 1.67 5.78 6.61
CA VAL A 261 0.80 5.51 5.44
C VAL A 261 -0.11 4.30 5.70
N ARG A 262 0.44 3.22 6.27
CA ARG A 262 -0.34 2.02 6.60
C ARG A 262 -1.37 2.29 7.70
N MET A 263 -1.00 3.08 8.71
CA MET A 263 -1.91 3.49 9.78
C MET A 263 -3.07 4.33 9.22
N GLU A 264 -2.77 5.28 8.34
CA GLU A 264 -3.78 6.12 7.68
C GLU A 264 -4.75 5.30 6.85
N LYS A 265 -4.22 4.38 6.03
CA LYS A 265 -5.01 3.44 5.23
C LYS A 265 -5.95 2.58 6.10
N ASN A 266 -5.45 2.07 7.22
CA ASN A 266 -6.25 1.28 8.15
C ASN A 266 -7.33 2.11 8.85
N MET A 267 -7.00 3.35 9.25
CA MET A 267 -7.94 4.28 9.89
C MET A 267 -9.08 4.67 8.94
N MET A 268 -8.77 5.05 7.69
CA MET A 268 -9.79 5.32 6.67
C MET A 268 -10.64 4.09 6.38
N GLY A 269 -10.02 2.91 6.28
CA GLY A 269 -10.74 1.65 6.13
C GLY A 269 -11.71 1.38 7.29
N LEU A 270 -11.30 1.61 8.53
CA LEU A 270 -12.14 1.49 9.72
C LEU A 270 -13.33 2.46 9.67
N LEU A 271 -13.08 3.75 9.41
CA LEU A 271 -14.11 4.79 9.33
C LEU A 271 -15.16 4.46 8.26
N LEU A 272 -14.72 4.07 7.06
CA LEU A 272 -15.62 3.71 5.96
C LEU A 272 -16.34 2.37 6.23
N SER A 273 -15.70 1.41 6.89
CA SER A 273 -16.39 0.18 7.32
C SER A 273 -17.49 0.45 8.35
N LEU A 274 -17.32 1.45 9.22
CA LEU A 274 -18.34 1.86 10.17
C LEU A 274 -19.57 2.43 9.45
N ILE A 275 -19.38 3.15 8.35
CA ILE A 275 -20.50 3.61 7.49
C ILE A 275 -21.29 2.41 6.97
N VAL A 276 -20.61 1.36 6.50
CA VAL A 276 -21.26 0.12 6.05
C VAL A 276 -21.98 -0.58 7.21
N ALA A 277 -21.40 -0.60 8.41
CA ALA A 277 -22.04 -1.16 9.60
C ALA A 277 -23.31 -0.39 9.99
N VAL A 278 -23.28 0.95 9.95
CA VAL A 278 -24.46 1.81 10.19
C VAL A 278 -25.55 1.55 9.14
N ALA A 279 -25.17 1.37 7.87
CA ALA A 279 -26.10 0.98 6.81
C ALA A 279 -26.69 -0.43 7.05
N ALA A 280 -25.91 -1.36 7.61
CA ALA A 280 -26.40 -2.69 7.97
C ALA A 280 -27.40 -2.65 9.15
N PHE A 281 -27.16 -1.81 10.17
CA PHE A 281 -28.13 -1.56 11.24
C PHE A 281 -29.45 -1.01 10.71
N ASN A 282 -29.42 -0.20 9.66
CA ASN A 282 -30.62 0.28 9.00
C ASN A 282 -31.44 -0.86 8.39
N ILE A 283 -30.82 -1.96 7.93
CA ILE A 283 -31.54 -3.17 7.50
C ILE A 283 -32.29 -3.79 8.69
N ILE A 284 -31.66 -3.86 9.86
CA ILE A 284 -32.26 -4.49 11.05
C ILE A 284 -33.57 -3.78 11.41
N THR A 285 -33.52 -2.46 11.53
CA THR A 285 -34.68 -1.66 11.95
C THR A 285 -35.78 -1.66 10.89
N SER A 286 -35.39 -1.56 9.63
CA SER A 286 -36.32 -1.45 8.51
C SER A 286 -37.00 -2.79 8.16
N LEU A 287 -36.25 -3.91 8.15
CA LEU A 287 -36.80 -5.26 8.00
C LEU A 287 -37.66 -5.64 9.21
N GLY A 288 -37.27 -5.23 10.42
CA GLY A 288 -38.08 -5.43 11.63
C GLY A 288 -39.45 -4.76 11.55
N LEU A 289 -39.50 -3.51 11.05
CA LEU A 289 -40.76 -2.79 10.83
C LEU A 289 -41.63 -3.45 9.76
N LEU A 290 -41.03 -3.92 8.66
CA LEU A 290 -41.72 -4.65 7.61
C LEU A 290 -42.34 -5.96 8.12
N VAL A 291 -41.60 -6.71 8.95
CA VAL A 291 -42.09 -7.93 9.58
C VAL A 291 -43.33 -7.65 10.44
N MET A 292 -43.36 -6.53 11.15
CA MET A 292 -44.53 -6.12 11.94
C MET A 292 -45.74 -5.78 11.07
N GLU A 293 -45.54 -5.13 9.93
CA GLU A 293 -46.61 -4.82 8.96
C GLU A 293 -47.17 -6.09 8.28
N LYS A 294 -46.34 -7.13 8.11
CA LYS A 294 -46.67 -8.37 7.39
C LYS A 294 -47.02 -9.57 8.26
N GLN A 295 -47.34 -9.37 9.55
CA GLN A 295 -47.64 -10.47 10.48
C GLN A 295 -48.81 -11.36 10.02
N GLY A 296 -49.87 -10.75 9.46
CA GLY A 296 -51.02 -11.50 8.92
C GLY A 296 -50.64 -12.42 7.76
N GLU A 297 -49.85 -11.93 6.80
CA GLU A 297 -49.35 -12.75 5.68
C GLU A 297 -48.46 -13.90 6.14
N VAL A 298 -47.62 -13.67 7.16
CA VAL A 298 -46.78 -14.71 7.76
C VAL A 298 -47.64 -15.79 8.43
N ALA A 299 -48.67 -15.41 9.16
CA ALA A 299 -49.60 -16.34 9.79
C ALA A 299 -50.35 -17.19 8.76
N ILE A 300 -50.82 -16.60 7.66
CA ILE A 300 -51.46 -17.34 6.56
C ILE A 300 -50.49 -18.38 5.99
N LEU A 301 -49.25 -18.01 5.70
CA LEU A 301 -48.23 -18.94 5.20
C LEU A 301 -47.93 -20.08 6.19
N GLN A 302 -47.90 -19.80 7.50
CA GLN A 302 -47.76 -20.82 8.55
C GLN A 302 -48.94 -21.81 8.56
N THR A 303 -50.17 -21.32 8.44
CA THR A 303 -51.37 -22.17 8.40
C THR A 303 -51.44 -23.03 7.13
N GLN A 304 -50.84 -22.57 6.04
CA GLN A 304 -50.68 -23.33 4.79
C GLN A 304 -49.53 -24.37 4.85
N GLY A 305 -48.79 -24.44 5.96
CA GLY A 305 -47.78 -25.48 6.20
C GLY A 305 -46.32 -25.04 6.08
N LEU A 306 -46.02 -23.74 5.92
CA LEU A 306 -44.63 -23.28 5.98
C LEU A 306 -44.07 -23.40 7.41
N THR A 307 -42.90 -24.02 7.51
CA THR A 307 -42.16 -24.13 8.77
C THR A 307 -41.53 -22.78 9.16
N ARG A 308 -41.28 -22.58 10.47
CA ARG A 308 -40.57 -21.40 10.99
C ARG A 308 -39.23 -21.14 10.28
N ARG A 309 -38.48 -22.20 9.94
CA ARG A 309 -37.21 -22.10 9.20
C ARG A 309 -37.40 -21.59 7.77
N GLN A 310 -38.46 -22.02 7.09
CA GLN A 310 -38.78 -21.55 5.73
C GLN A 310 -39.19 -20.07 5.74
N ILE A 311 -39.92 -19.62 6.76
CA ILE A 311 -40.29 -18.21 6.93
C ILE A 311 -39.07 -17.34 7.21
N MET A 312 -38.20 -17.80 8.12
CA MET A 312 -36.89 -17.17 8.34
C MET A 312 -36.13 -17.03 7.02
N ALA A 313 -36.06 -18.10 6.22
CA ALA A 313 -35.36 -18.08 4.94
C ALA A 313 -35.99 -17.09 3.93
N VAL A 314 -37.31 -16.91 3.91
CA VAL A 314 -37.98 -15.92 3.06
C VAL A 314 -37.50 -14.50 3.38
N PHE A 315 -37.53 -14.11 4.66
CA PHE A 315 -37.11 -12.77 5.07
C PHE A 315 -35.59 -12.56 4.97
N MET A 316 -34.79 -13.60 5.21
CA MET A 316 -33.35 -13.56 4.96
C MET A 316 -33.01 -13.37 3.49
N VAL A 317 -33.72 -14.04 2.57
CA VAL A 317 -33.53 -13.86 1.12
C VAL A 317 -33.96 -12.46 0.69
N GLN A 318 -35.06 -11.93 1.26
CA GLN A 318 -35.56 -10.59 0.92
C GLN A 318 -34.59 -9.50 1.39
N GLY A 319 -34.23 -9.47 2.68
CA GLY A 319 -33.33 -8.46 3.22
C GLY A 319 -31.87 -8.67 2.78
N GLY A 320 -31.43 -9.92 2.74
CA GLY A 320 -30.09 -10.29 2.29
C GLY A 320 -29.90 -10.02 0.80
N GLY A 321 -30.93 -10.24 -0.02
CA GLY A 321 -30.90 -9.94 -1.45
C GLY A 321 -30.65 -8.46 -1.74
N ALA A 322 -31.32 -7.55 -1.00
CA ALA A 322 -31.10 -6.11 -1.12
C ALA A 322 -29.66 -5.72 -0.73
N GLY A 323 -29.13 -6.29 0.36
CA GLY A 323 -27.74 -6.06 0.78
C GLY A 323 -26.71 -6.63 -0.18
N VAL A 324 -26.95 -7.81 -0.75
CA VAL A 324 -26.09 -8.43 -1.77
C VAL A 324 -26.07 -7.60 -3.04
N MET A 325 -27.23 -7.17 -3.54
CA MET A 325 -27.29 -6.28 -4.69
C MET A 325 -26.58 -4.95 -4.41
N GLY A 326 -26.81 -4.35 -3.23
CA GLY A 326 -26.15 -3.11 -2.85
C GLY A 326 -24.62 -3.25 -2.77
N ALA A 327 -24.12 -4.35 -2.19
CA ALA A 327 -22.69 -4.61 -2.11
C ALA A 327 -22.06 -4.85 -3.49
N LEU A 328 -22.71 -5.61 -4.37
CA LEU A 328 -22.23 -5.87 -5.73
C LEU A 328 -22.24 -4.59 -6.58
N VAL A 329 -23.36 -3.86 -6.58
CA VAL A 329 -23.48 -2.59 -7.31
C VAL A 329 -22.50 -1.57 -6.75
N GLY A 330 -22.36 -1.47 -5.43
CA GLY A 330 -21.39 -0.59 -4.78
C GLY A 330 -19.95 -0.93 -5.15
N ALA A 331 -19.59 -2.22 -5.20
CA ALA A 331 -18.25 -2.65 -5.59
C ALA A 331 -17.95 -2.32 -7.06
N ILE A 332 -18.90 -2.56 -7.97
CA ILE A 332 -18.77 -2.23 -9.39
C ILE A 332 -18.66 -0.72 -9.58
N LEU A 333 -19.59 0.05 -8.98
CA LEU A 333 -19.56 1.51 -9.06
C LEU A 333 -18.29 2.08 -8.44
N GLY A 334 -17.81 1.54 -7.33
CA GLY A 334 -16.56 1.95 -6.70
C GLY A 334 -15.35 1.68 -7.59
N MET A 335 -15.32 0.54 -8.27
CA MET A 335 -14.26 0.20 -9.24
C MET A 335 -14.29 1.14 -10.45
N VAL A 336 -15.48 1.38 -11.02
CA VAL A 336 -15.67 2.30 -12.15
C VAL A 336 -15.30 3.73 -11.73
N LEU A 337 -15.75 4.18 -10.57
CA LEU A 337 -15.43 5.50 -10.05
C LEU A 337 -13.93 5.66 -9.84
N ALA A 338 -13.29 4.70 -9.15
CA ALA A 338 -11.84 4.71 -8.87
C ALA A 338 -11.02 4.79 -10.16
N SER A 339 -11.34 3.96 -11.16
CA SER A 339 -10.63 3.99 -12.45
C SER A 339 -10.79 5.34 -13.17
N GLN A 340 -11.95 5.98 -13.03
CA GLN A 340 -12.30 7.19 -13.79
C GLN A 340 -12.03 8.49 -12.99
N LEU A 341 -11.50 8.41 -11.77
CA LEU A 341 -11.20 9.57 -10.92
C LEU A 341 -10.37 10.62 -11.66
N ASN A 342 -9.33 10.19 -12.37
CA ASN A 342 -8.43 11.09 -13.11
C ASN A 342 -9.12 11.80 -14.29
N THR A 343 -10.23 11.24 -14.81
CA THR A 343 -11.03 11.88 -15.86
C THR A 343 -12.10 12.81 -15.26
N LEU A 344 -12.63 12.48 -14.09
CA LEU A 344 -13.71 13.23 -13.44
C LEU A 344 -13.22 14.46 -12.65
N MET A 345 -12.04 14.39 -12.04
CA MET A 345 -11.49 15.49 -11.23
C MET A 345 -11.39 16.83 -11.99
N PRO A 346 -10.87 16.88 -13.23
CA PRO A 346 -10.84 18.13 -14.01
C PRO A 346 -12.24 18.70 -14.26
N MET A 347 -13.25 17.85 -14.47
CA MET A 347 -14.63 18.27 -14.70
C MET A 347 -15.26 18.92 -13.46
N LEU A 348 -14.79 18.56 -12.27
CA LEU A 348 -15.23 19.12 -10.99
C LEU A 348 -14.42 20.37 -10.57
N GLY A 349 -13.47 20.82 -11.38
CA GLY A 349 -12.56 21.92 -11.03
C GLY A 349 -11.53 21.56 -9.95
N LEU A 350 -11.37 20.26 -9.65
CA LEU A 350 -10.43 19.73 -8.66
C LEU A 350 -9.12 19.34 -9.35
N LEU A 351 -8.50 20.30 -10.04
CA LEU A 351 -7.22 20.09 -10.71
C LEU A 351 -6.12 19.97 -9.65
N ILE A 352 -5.40 18.85 -9.68
CA ILE A 352 -4.14 18.72 -8.96
C ILE A 352 -3.07 19.29 -9.89
N ASP A 353 -2.42 20.36 -9.46
CA ASP A 353 -1.40 21.04 -10.25
C ASP A 353 -0.22 20.09 -10.48
N GLY A 354 -0.10 19.55 -11.70
CA GLY A 354 1.02 18.73 -12.13
C GLY A 354 0.94 17.21 -11.94
N GLY A 355 -0.22 16.61 -11.60
CA GLY A 355 -0.27 15.14 -11.43
C GLY A 355 -1.65 14.48 -11.52
N ALA A 356 -1.67 13.22 -11.97
CA ALA A 356 -2.82 12.33 -11.85
C ALA A 356 -2.84 11.70 -10.45
N LEU A 357 -4.02 11.43 -9.88
CA LEU A 357 -4.09 10.66 -8.65
C LEU A 357 -3.61 9.22 -8.94
N PRO A 358 -2.69 8.70 -8.12
CA PRO A 358 -2.29 7.32 -8.24
C PRO A 358 -3.45 6.45 -7.72
N VAL A 359 -4.00 5.62 -8.58
CA VAL A 359 -5.09 4.70 -8.24
C VAL A 359 -4.65 3.28 -8.57
N GLN A 360 -4.71 2.39 -7.58
CA GLN A 360 -4.44 0.98 -7.77
C GLN A 360 -5.58 0.12 -7.21
N ILE A 361 -6.37 -0.42 -8.13
CA ILE A 361 -7.48 -1.32 -7.80
C ILE A 361 -6.91 -2.72 -7.59
N GLN A 362 -7.05 -3.24 -6.38
CA GLN A 362 -6.64 -4.61 -6.04
C GLN A 362 -7.88 -5.53 -6.03
N PRO A 363 -8.05 -6.43 -7.01
CA PRO A 363 -9.27 -7.25 -7.13
C PRO A 363 -9.57 -8.08 -5.88
N ALA A 364 -8.54 -8.65 -5.25
CA ALA A 364 -8.68 -9.41 -4.01
C ALA A 364 -9.27 -8.57 -2.87
N GLN A 365 -8.87 -7.30 -2.76
CA GLN A 365 -9.39 -6.38 -1.75
C GLN A 365 -10.85 -6.00 -2.05
N VAL A 366 -11.19 -5.73 -3.32
CA VAL A 366 -12.57 -5.43 -3.72
C VAL A 366 -13.50 -6.61 -3.44
N ILE A 367 -13.07 -7.83 -3.76
CA ILE A 367 -13.82 -9.06 -3.47
C ILE A 367 -13.98 -9.23 -1.96
N ALA A 368 -12.92 -9.02 -1.18
CA ALA A 368 -13.00 -9.11 0.28
C ALA A 368 -13.99 -8.10 0.87
N ILE A 369 -13.97 -6.84 0.41
CA ILE A 369 -14.93 -5.81 0.82
C ILE A 369 -16.37 -6.24 0.50
N ALA A 370 -16.61 -6.69 -0.73
CA ALA A 370 -17.94 -7.13 -1.15
C ALA A 370 -18.43 -8.31 -0.31
N LEU A 371 -17.57 -9.31 -0.05
CA LEU A 371 -17.90 -10.46 0.80
C LEU A 371 -18.20 -10.07 2.24
N VAL A 372 -17.40 -9.18 2.84
CA VAL A 372 -17.64 -8.70 4.21
C VAL A 372 -18.94 -7.91 4.28
N ALA A 373 -19.21 -7.03 3.32
CA ALA A 373 -20.46 -6.27 3.27
C ALA A 373 -21.69 -7.18 3.08
N MET A 374 -21.59 -8.18 2.20
CA MET A 374 -22.64 -9.19 2.01
C MET A 374 -22.88 -10.00 3.29
N LEU A 375 -21.81 -10.41 3.98
CA LEU A 375 -21.90 -11.14 5.24
C LEU A 375 -22.55 -10.29 6.33
N LEU A 376 -22.16 -9.02 6.47
CA LEU A 376 -22.77 -8.08 7.42
C LEU A 376 -24.25 -7.84 7.13
N ALA A 377 -24.62 -7.69 5.85
CA ALA A 377 -26.01 -7.55 5.45
C ALA A 377 -26.83 -8.81 5.77
N LEU A 378 -26.29 -10.00 5.49
CA LEU A 378 -26.95 -11.26 5.82
C LEU A 378 -27.09 -11.43 7.34
N LEU A 379 -26.05 -11.15 8.11
CA LEU A 379 -26.09 -11.16 9.58
C LEU A 379 -27.14 -10.23 10.16
N SER A 380 -27.28 -9.03 9.58
CA SER A 380 -28.29 -8.05 9.99
C SER A 380 -29.72 -8.56 9.78
N THR A 381 -29.94 -9.48 8.83
CA THR A 381 -31.27 -10.02 8.57
C THR A 381 -31.67 -11.16 9.52
N LEU A 382 -30.72 -11.77 10.25
CA LEU A 382 -31.01 -12.92 11.12
C LEU A 382 -32.01 -12.57 12.23
N TYR A 383 -31.77 -11.47 12.94
CA TYR A 383 -32.62 -11.09 14.08
C TYR A 383 -34.07 -10.77 13.66
N PRO A 384 -34.33 -9.90 12.65
CA PRO A 384 -35.69 -9.65 12.20
C PRO A 384 -36.37 -10.91 11.63
N SER A 385 -35.64 -11.74 10.88
CA SER A 385 -36.18 -12.96 10.28
C SER A 385 -36.59 -14.00 11.33
N TRP A 386 -35.77 -14.15 12.38
CA TRP A 386 -36.10 -15.02 13.51
C TRP A 386 -37.34 -14.52 14.25
N ARG A 387 -37.43 -13.21 14.49
CA ARG A 387 -38.61 -12.58 15.10
C ARG A 387 -39.87 -12.78 14.25
N ALA A 388 -39.75 -12.69 12.93
CA ALA A 388 -40.85 -12.99 12.00
C ALA A 388 -41.33 -14.44 12.10
N ALA A 389 -40.40 -15.39 12.18
CA ALA A 389 -40.74 -16.80 12.30
C ALA A 389 -41.37 -17.18 13.65
N ALA A 390 -41.20 -16.34 14.68
CA ALA A 390 -41.72 -16.58 16.03
C ALA A 390 -43.16 -16.08 16.24
N THR A 391 -43.80 -15.45 15.25
CA THR A 391 -45.19 -15.00 15.35
C THR A 391 -46.15 -16.18 15.51
N HIS A 392 -47.09 -16.11 16.45
CA HIS A 392 -48.14 -17.13 16.59
C HIS A 392 -49.29 -16.86 15.62
N PRO A 393 -49.68 -17.83 14.77
CA PRO A 393 -50.76 -17.63 13.79
C PRO A 393 -52.08 -17.20 14.42
N ALA A 394 -52.42 -17.78 15.57
CA ALA A 394 -53.68 -17.51 16.27
C ALA A 394 -53.75 -16.10 16.87
N GLU A 395 -52.61 -15.51 17.23
CA GLU A 395 -52.56 -14.15 17.78
C GLU A 395 -52.57 -13.12 16.65
N ALA A 396 -51.85 -13.40 15.56
CA ALA A 396 -51.76 -12.51 14.40
C ALA A 396 -53.09 -12.39 13.64
N LEU A 397 -53.87 -13.48 13.53
CA LEU A 397 -55.17 -13.50 12.84
C LEU A 397 -56.35 -13.05 13.72
N ARG A 398 -56.14 -12.79 15.02
CA ARG A 398 -57.21 -12.35 15.94
C ARG A 398 -57.53 -10.86 15.80
N TYR A 399 -56.62 -10.09 15.21
CA TYR A 399 -56.68 -8.62 15.11
C TYR A 399 -56.83 -8.12 13.66
N GLU A 400 -56.99 -9.03 12.69
CA GLU A 400 -57.65 -8.76 11.40
C GLU A 400 -59.13 -9.09 11.51
#